data_AF-A0A377TNA8-F1
#
_entry.id   AF-A0A377TNA8-F1
#
_cell.length_a   1.000
_cell.length_b   1.000
_cell.length_c   1.000
_cell.angle_alpha   90.00
_cell.angle_beta   90.00
_cell.angle_gamma   90.00
#
_symmetry.space_group_name_H-M   'P 1'
#
loop_
_entity.id
_entity.type
_entity.pdbx_description
1 polymer ?
#
loop_
_entity_poly.entity_id
_entity_poly.type
_entity_poly.pdbx_seq_one_letter_code
_entity_poly.pdbx_strand_id
1 'polypeptide(L)'
;MVGLTVQNFLSAATGIAVVFALTRAFARQKMSTLGNAWVDLTRITLWLLLPLSLLVALFFIQQGVPQNLQAYQPFTTLEGVHQLLPMGPVASQEAIKLLGTNGGGFFNANSAHPFENPTALTNLVQMLAIFLIPAALCFAFGEVVSDRRQGRAILWAMTLIFILCVAVGDVGGDPRQPASADAGCRQQPEYGRKRESLRYSRQQSVRGDHHRRLLRRGQCHA
;
A
#
# COMPACT_ATOMS: atom_id res chain seq x y z
N MET A 1 17.60 9.49 -0.59
CA MET A 1 16.84 10.74 -0.76
C MET A 1 16.89 11.25 -2.20
N VAL A 2 17.98 11.90 -2.63
CA VAL A 2 18.01 12.58 -3.95
C VAL A 2 17.91 11.67 -5.18
N GLY A 3 18.20 10.37 -5.05
CA GLY A 3 17.97 9.38 -6.11
C GLY A 3 16.53 8.83 -6.09
N LEU A 4 16.29 7.84 -5.23
CA LEU A 4 15.02 7.10 -5.18
C LEU A 4 13.78 7.98 -4.99
N THR A 5 13.83 8.99 -4.12
CA THR A 5 12.66 9.84 -3.87
C THR A 5 12.33 10.69 -5.10
N VAL A 6 13.33 11.29 -5.74
CA VAL A 6 13.13 12.05 -6.98
C VAL A 6 12.55 11.15 -8.08
N GLN A 7 13.11 9.94 -8.22
CA GLN A 7 12.60 9.00 -9.21
C GLN A 7 11.16 8.58 -8.92
N ASN A 8 10.77 8.37 -7.66
CA ASN A 8 9.40 8.05 -7.26
C ASN A 8 8.39 9.13 -7.64
N PHE A 9 8.78 10.41 -7.61
CA PHE A 9 7.95 11.52 -8.09
C PHE A 9 7.87 11.52 -9.62
N LEU A 10 9.01 11.45 -10.30
CA LEU A 10 9.08 11.59 -11.75
C LEU A 10 8.44 10.41 -12.48
N SER A 11 8.61 9.18 -11.99
CA SER A 11 7.95 7.98 -12.54
C SER A 11 6.43 8.11 -12.46
N ALA A 12 5.90 8.46 -11.28
CA ALA A 12 4.48 8.65 -11.05
C ALA A 12 3.92 9.80 -11.91
N ALA A 13 4.62 10.94 -11.94
CA ALA A 13 4.22 12.09 -12.75
C ALA A 13 4.18 11.76 -14.24
N THR A 14 5.14 10.97 -14.73
CA THR A 14 5.18 10.53 -16.14
C THR A 14 3.98 9.64 -16.46
N GLY A 15 3.67 8.66 -15.62
CA GLY A 15 2.49 7.81 -15.80
C GLY A 15 1.19 8.60 -15.86
N ILE A 16 1.01 9.56 -14.94
CA ILE A 16 -0.18 10.42 -14.91
C ILE A 16 -0.23 11.35 -16.15
N ALA A 17 0.91 11.90 -16.57
CA ALA A 17 0.98 12.76 -17.76
C ALA A 17 0.60 12.01 -19.04
N VAL A 18 1.02 10.74 -19.19
CA VAL A 18 0.62 9.88 -20.31
C VAL A 18 -0.89 9.64 -20.30
N VAL A 19 -1.47 9.32 -19.14
CA VAL A 19 -2.94 9.16 -19.01
C VAL A 19 -3.68 10.45 -19.36
N PHE A 20 -3.15 11.61 -18.98
CA PHE A 20 -3.74 12.91 -19.35
C PHE A 20 -3.68 13.18 -20.85
N ALA A 21 -2.56 12.88 -21.50
CA ALA A 21 -2.42 12.97 -22.95
C ALA A 21 -3.43 12.06 -23.67
N LEU A 22 -3.57 10.81 -23.22
CA LEU A 22 -4.54 9.84 -23.74
C LEU A 22 -5.99 10.32 -23.54
N THR A 23 -6.32 10.79 -22.34
CA THR A 23 -7.66 11.30 -22.02
C THR A 23 -8.03 12.49 -22.90
N ARG A 24 -7.08 13.41 -23.15
CA ARG A 24 -7.29 14.54 -24.07
C ARG A 24 -7.48 14.08 -25.50
N ALA A 25 -6.80 13.03 -25.94
CA ALA A 25 -6.96 12.47 -27.29
C ALA A 25 -8.38 11.93 -27.51
N PHE A 26 -9.00 11.31 -26.50
CA PHE A 26 -10.40 10.87 -26.57
C PHE A 26 -11.39 12.03 -26.57
N ALA A 27 -11.15 13.07 -25.74
CA ALA A 27 -12.09 14.17 -25.58
C ALA A 27 -12.03 15.22 -26.71
N ARG A 28 -10.84 15.45 -27.30
CA ARG A 28 -10.65 16.47 -28.34
C ARG A 28 -10.81 15.87 -29.73
N GLN A 29 -11.71 16.45 -30.53
CA GLN A 29 -11.88 16.06 -31.92
C GLN A 29 -11.10 16.97 -32.88
N LYS A 30 -10.52 16.39 -33.94
CA LYS A 30 -9.86 17.12 -35.04
C LYS A 30 -8.73 18.06 -34.61
N MET A 31 -7.98 17.69 -33.57
CA MET A 31 -6.79 18.43 -33.12
C MET A 31 -5.51 17.65 -33.41
N SER A 32 -4.42 18.36 -33.71
CA SER A 32 -3.08 17.78 -33.94
C SER A 32 -2.18 17.77 -32.69
N THR A 33 -2.64 18.31 -31.56
CA THR A 33 -1.82 18.48 -30.34
C THR A 33 -2.50 17.89 -29.10
N LEU A 34 -1.68 17.29 -28.21
CA LEU A 34 -2.13 16.63 -26.97
C LEU A 34 -1.84 17.45 -25.70
N GLY A 35 -1.30 18.65 -25.86
CA GLY A 35 -0.86 19.53 -24.77
C GLY A 35 0.67 19.60 -24.65
N ASN A 36 1.16 20.04 -23.50
CA ASN A 36 2.58 20.21 -23.21
C ASN A 36 2.99 19.30 -22.03
N ALA A 37 3.84 18.31 -22.31
CA ALA A 37 4.29 17.34 -21.32
C ALA A 37 5.00 18.00 -20.12
N TRP A 38 5.80 19.04 -20.35
CA TRP A 38 6.52 19.74 -19.28
C TRP A 38 5.57 20.46 -18.32
N VAL A 39 4.48 21.02 -18.84
CA VAL A 39 3.43 21.65 -18.03
C VAL A 39 2.69 20.60 -17.21
N ASP A 40 2.41 19.43 -17.79
CA ASP A 40 1.77 18.34 -17.05
C ASP A 40 2.67 17.80 -15.94
N LEU A 41 3.94 17.49 -16.26
CA LEU A 41 4.91 16.99 -15.29
C LEU A 41 5.11 17.96 -14.13
N THR A 42 5.28 19.25 -14.41
CA THR A 42 5.46 20.28 -13.37
C THR A 42 4.20 20.44 -12.51
N ARG A 43 3.01 20.45 -13.12
CA ARG A 43 1.75 20.57 -12.38
C ARG A 43 1.44 19.35 -11.52
N ILE A 44 1.60 18.16 -12.08
CA ILE A 44 1.40 16.90 -11.36
C ILE A 44 2.38 16.81 -10.19
N THR A 45 3.65 17.13 -10.41
CA THR A 45 4.65 17.04 -9.35
C THR A 45 4.39 18.09 -8.25
N LEU A 46 4.26 19.37 -8.61
CA LEU A 46 4.25 20.46 -7.63
C LEU A 46 2.88 20.69 -6.97
N TRP A 47 1.78 20.42 -7.68
CA TRP A 47 0.43 20.75 -7.20
C TRP A 47 -0.42 19.54 -6.85
N LEU A 48 -0.05 18.34 -7.28
CA LEU A 48 -0.74 17.09 -6.92
C LEU A 48 0.10 16.24 -5.97
N LEU A 49 1.26 15.75 -6.43
CA LEU A 49 2.05 14.77 -5.68
C LEU A 49 2.75 15.38 -4.47
N LEU A 50 3.40 16.53 -4.62
CA LEU A 50 4.16 17.17 -3.54
C LEU A 50 3.27 17.56 -2.33
N PRO A 51 2.17 18.31 -2.49
CA PRO A 51 1.34 18.68 -1.33
C PRO A 51 0.67 17.46 -0.70
N LEU A 52 0.20 16.51 -1.51
CA LEU A 52 -0.46 15.31 -1.00
C LEU A 52 0.52 14.40 -0.24
N SER A 53 1.73 14.19 -0.79
CA SER A 53 2.78 13.41 -0.11
C SER A 53 3.28 14.09 1.15
N LEU A 54 3.33 15.43 1.19
CA LEU A 54 3.66 16.16 2.42
C LEU A 54 2.65 15.87 3.53
N LEU A 55 1.34 15.93 3.24
CA LEU A 55 0.30 15.64 4.22
C LEU A 55 0.40 14.20 4.75
N VAL A 56 0.57 13.23 3.84
CA VAL A 56 0.71 11.82 4.21
C VAL A 56 2.00 11.58 5.02
N ALA A 57 3.12 12.21 4.65
CA ALA A 57 4.38 12.09 5.38
C ALA A 57 4.27 12.65 6.80
N LEU A 58 3.65 13.84 6.97
CA LEU A 58 3.42 14.43 8.30
C LEU A 58 2.55 13.53 9.18
N PHE A 59 1.51 12.93 8.61
CA PHE A 59 0.71 11.93 9.31
C PHE A 59 1.53 10.71 9.73
N PHE A 60 2.39 10.18 8.86
CA PHE A 60 3.28 9.07 9.22
C PHE A 60 4.30 9.41 10.30
N ILE A 61 4.88 10.63 10.27
CA ILE A 61 5.76 11.12 11.35
C ILE A 61 5.00 11.12 12.68
N GLN A 62 3.77 11.64 12.68
CA GLN A 62 2.93 11.67 13.88
C GLN A 62 2.61 10.26 14.41
N GLN A 63 2.57 9.25 13.54
CA GLN A 63 2.34 7.85 13.90
C GLN A 63 3.63 7.06 14.24
N GLY A 64 4.82 7.68 14.15
CA GLY A 64 6.09 7.08 14.57
C GLY A 64 7.04 6.64 13.45
N VAL A 65 6.80 7.05 12.20
CA VAL A 65 7.76 6.85 11.10
C VAL A 65 8.90 7.87 11.23
N PRO A 66 10.18 7.45 11.24
CA PRO A 66 11.30 8.37 11.40
C PRO A 66 11.48 9.26 10.17
N GLN A 67 11.81 10.52 10.43
CA GLN A 67 12.18 11.50 9.40
C GLN A 67 13.33 12.35 9.91
N ASN A 68 14.57 11.85 9.77
CA ASN A 68 15.77 12.56 10.22
C ASN A 68 16.99 12.25 9.32
N LEU A 69 18.12 12.91 9.58
CA LEU A 69 19.40 12.65 8.90
C LEU A 69 20.48 12.18 9.89
N GLN A 70 20.06 11.57 11.00
CA GLN A 70 20.98 11.11 12.03
C GLN A 70 21.76 9.88 11.54
N ALA A 71 22.96 9.68 12.11
CA ALA A 71 23.69 8.44 11.95
C ALA A 71 22.92 7.27 12.56
N TYR A 72 23.35 6.04 12.24
CA TYR A 72 22.75 4.84 12.84
C TYR A 72 22.94 4.88 14.35
N GLN A 73 21.86 4.67 15.09
CA GLN A 73 21.87 4.82 16.54
C GLN A 73 22.27 3.49 17.18
N PRO A 74 23.44 3.38 17.84
CA PRO A 74 23.75 2.21 18.63
C PRO A 74 22.85 2.16 19.87
N PHE A 75 22.43 0.95 20.23
CA PHE A 75 21.74 0.69 21.49
C PHE A 75 22.13 -0.69 22.03
N THR A 76 22.04 -0.83 23.35
CA THR A 76 22.25 -2.10 24.04
C THR A 76 20.88 -2.58 24.51
N THR A 77 20.52 -3.81 24.15
CA THR A 77 19.27 -4.43 24.60
C THR A 77 19.30 -4.69 26.10
N LEU A 78 18.14 -4.98 26.69
CA LEU A 78 18.06 -5.38 28.11
C LEU A 78 18.86 -6.65 28.41
N GLU A 79 19.13 -7.48 27.40
CA GLU A 79 19.95 -8.70 27.49
C GLU A 79 21.47 -8.41 27.31
N GLY A 80 21.86 -7.15 27.14
CA GLY A 80 23.25 -6.74 26.94
C GLY A 80 23.75 -6.85 25.49
N VAL A 81 22.88 -7.16 24.52
CA VAL A 81 23.25 -7.31 23.11
C VAL A 81 23.35 -5.93 22.44
N HIS A 82 24.46 -5.66 21.75
CA HIS A 82 24.62 -4.44 20.97
C HIS A 82 23.94 -4.56 19.61
N GLN A 83 23.12 -3.57 19.27
CA GLN A 83 22.41 -3.48 18.00
C GLN A 83 22.49 -2.05 17.44
N LEU A 84 22.26 -1.92 16.14
CA LEU A 84 22.26 -0.64 15.41
C LEU A 84 20.87 -0.39 14.85
N LEU A 85 20.28 0.75 15.21
CA LEU A 85 19.02 1.20 14.62
C LEU A 85 19.30 2.01 13.36
N PRO A 86 18.78 1.57 12.19
CA PRO A 86 18.96 2.33 10.97
C PRO A 86 18.02 3.55 11.00
N MET A 87 18.63 4.73 10.92
CA MET A 87 17.93 6.01 10.92
C MET A 87 17.84 6.56 9.50
N GLY A 88 16.96 7.54 9.29
CA GLY A 88 16.88 8.23 8.01
C GLY A 88 15.56 8.93 7.74
N PRO A 89 15.46 9.55 6.55
CA PRO A 89 14.29 10.28 6.10
C PRO A 89 13.25 9.33 5.46
N VAL A 90 12.63 8.49 6.29
CA VAL A 90 11.76 7.41 5.85
C VAL A 90 10.38 7.92 5.46
N ALA A 91 9.75 8.77 6.28
CA ALA A 91 8.37 9.21 6.07
C ALA A 91 8.12 9.88 4.71
N SER A 92 9.05 10.73 4.26
CA SER A 92 8.92 11.39 2.97
C SER A 92 9.02 10.42 1.80
N GLN A 93 9.87 9.38 1.90
CA GLN A 93 9.97 8.34 0.87
C GLN A 93 8.75 7.41 0.91
N GLU A 94 8.26 7.09 2.11
CA GLU A 94 7.07 6.28 2.35
C GLU A 94 5.82 6.90 1.72
N ALA A 95 5.62 8.19 1.90
CA ALA A 95 4.44 8.88 1.35
C ALA A 95 4.39 8.81 -0.18
N ILE A 96 5.50 9.18 -0.86
CA ILE A 96 5.52 9.18 -2.33
C ILE A 96 5.57 7.77 -2.92
N LYS A 97 6.20 6.78 -2.24
CA LYS A 97 6.23 5.41 -2.78
C LYS A 97 4.82 4.82 -2.85
N LEU A 98 3.94 5.17 -1.90
CA LEU A 98 2.57 4.67 -1.83
C LEU A 98 1.66 5.44 -2.79
N LEU A 99 1.66 6.78 -2.71
CA LEU A 99 0.85 7.62 -3.60
C LEU A 99 1.19 7.44 -5.07
N GLY A 100 2.49 7.33 -5.38
CA GLY A 100 2.97 7.10 -6.75
C GLY A 100 3.03 5.62 -7.14
N THR A 101 2.53 4.71 -6.30
CA THR A 101 2.51 3.25 -6.54
C THR A 101 3.87 2.66 -6.98
N ASN A 102 4.97 3.19 -6.44
CA ASN A 102 6.33 2.78 -6.78
C ASN A 102 6.75 1.51 -6.03
N GLY A 103 6.35 1.38 -4.76
CA GLY A 103 6.64 0.20 -3.94
C GLY A 103 8.08 0.04 -3.44
N GLY A 104 8.99 0.99 -3.71
CA GLY A 104 10.37 0.94 -3.23
C GLY A 104 10.53 1.35 -1.76
N GLY A 105 10.70 0.37 -0.86
CA GLY A 105 10.89 0.58 0.58
C GLY A 105 12.23 1.19 0.94
N PHE A 106 12.31 1.82 2.12
CA PHE A 106 13.56 2.35 2.66
C PHE A 106 14.42 1.23 3.27
N PHE A 107 13.77 0.29 3.96
CA PHE A 107 14.39 -0.91 4.52
C PHE A 107 14.04 -2.14 3.68
N ASN A 108 14.81 -3.21 3.87
CA ASN A 108 14.61 -4.47 3.12
C ASN A 108 13.21 -5.08 3.34
N ALA A 109 12.65 -4.92 4.54
CA ALA A 109 11.29 -5.40 4.87
C ALA A 109 10.17 -4.45 4.41
N ASN A 110 10.50 -3.29 3.84
CA ASN A 110 9.55 -2.35 3.24
C ASN A 110 8.38 -2.02 4.21
N SER A 111 7.13 -1.95 3.73
CA SER A 111 5.94 -1.68 4.57
C SER A 111 5.66 -2.72 5.68
N ALA A 112 6.42 -3.82 5.79
CA ALA A 112 6.37 -4.69 6.97
C ALA A 112 7.29 -4.19 8.12
N HIS A 113 8.26 -3.33 7.81
CA HIS A 113 9.17 -2.75 8.78
C HIS A 113 8.45 -1.78 9.73
N PRO A 114 8.65 -1.86 11.06
CA PRO A 114 7.97 -0.97 12.01
C PRO A 114 8.22 0.51 11.77
N PHE A 115 9.41 0.88 11.29
CA PHE A 115 9.71 2.27 10.92
C PHE A 115 9.10 2.72 9.59
N GLU A 116 8.57 1.85 8.74
CA GLU A 116 7.83 2.28 7.54
C GLU A 116 6.31 2.24 7.77
N ASN A 117 5.84 1.33 8.63
CA ASN A 117 4.43 1.14 8.92
C ASN A 117 4.23 0.74 10.40
N PRO A 118 4.14 1.73 11.30
CA PRO A 118 4.15 1.51 12.75
C PRO A 118 2.80 1.03 13.31
N THR A 119 1.67 1.41 12.71
CA THR A 119 0.34 1.17 13.27
C THR A 119 -0.64 0.56 12.26
N ALA A 120 -1.71 -0.05 12.74
CA ALA A 120 -2.81 -0.50 11.87
C ALA A 120 -3.48 0.68 11.13
N LEU A 121 -3.46 1.87 11.74
CA LEU A 121 -3.99 3.08 11.13
C LEU A 121 -3.08 3.57 9.99
N THR A 122 -1.75 3.57 10.18
CA THR A 122 -0.84 3.89 9.06
C THR A 122 -1.07 2.92 7.92
N ASN A 123 -1.22 1.63 8.20
CA ASN A 123 -1.47 0.62 7.18
C ASN A 123 -2.75 0.88 6.39
N LEU A 124 -3.85 1.25 7.05
CA LEU A 124 -5.08 1.67 6.37
C LEU A 124 -4.83 2.86 5.44
N VAL A 125 -4.12 3.88 5.92
CA VAL A 125 -3.77 5.05 5.10
C VAL A 125 -2.84 4.67 3.94
N GLN A 126 -1.90 3.73 4.12
CA GLN A 126 -1.07 3.22 3.03
C GLN A 126 -1.91 2.57 1.93
N MET A 127 -2.86 1.71 2.30
CA MET A 127 -3.78 1.07 1.35
C MET A 127 -4.64 2.09 0.61
N LEU A 128 -5.16 3.10 1.31
CA LEU A 128 -5.90 4.19 0.69
C LEU A 128 -5.02 4.99 -0.28
N ALA A 129 -3.77 5.30 0.09
CA ALA A 129 -2.83 6.04 -0.74
C ALA A 129 -2.51 5.34 -2.06
N ILE A 130 -2.38 4.01 -2.06
CA ILE A 130 -2.15 3.20 -3.28
C ILE A 130 -3.30 3.36 -4.29
N PHE A 131 -4.55 3.39 -3.82
CA PHE A 131 -5.72 3.48 -4.70
C PHE A 131 -6.18 4.89 -5.01
N LEU A 132 -5.73 5.88 -4.25
CA LEU A 132 -6.21 7.26 -4.31
C LEU A 132 -6.09 7.87 -5.72
N ILE A 133 -4.89 7.85 -6.30
CA ILE A 133 -4.65 8.45 -7.62
C ILE A 133 -5.29 7.63 -8.75
N PRO A 134 -5.12 6.29 -8.84
CA PRO A 134 -5.77 5.49 -9.88
C PRO A 134 -7.30 5.65 -9.89
N ALA A 135 -7.95 5.65 -8.72
CA ALA A 135 -9.39 5.86 -8.63
C ALA A 135 -9.79 7.28 -9.06
N ALA A 136 -9.05 8.31 -8.61
CA ALA A 136 -9.31 9.70 -8.99
C ALA A 136 -9.17 9.92 -10.50
N LEU A 137 -8.20 9.25 -11.16
CA LEU A 137 -8.02 9.33 -12.61
C LEU A 137 -9.19 8.74 -13.39
N CYS A 138 -9.85 7.69 -12.89
CA CYS A 138 -11.06 7.14 -13.51
C CYS A 138 -12.21 8.18 -13.49
N PHE A 139 -12.37 8.90 -12.37
CA PHE A 139 -13.35 9.98 -12.28
C PHE A 139 -12.99 11.16 -13.19
N ALA A 140 -11.72 11.58 -13.20
CA ALA A 140 -11.23 12.65 -14.07
C ALA A 140 -11.44 12.32 -15.55
N PHE A 141 -11.19 11.07 -15.98
CA PHE A 141 -11.45 10.62 -17.34
C PHE A 141 -12.92 10.79 -17.74
N GLY A 142 -13.86 10.32 -16.91
CA GLY A 142 -15.29 10.44 -17.18
C GLY A 142 -15.77 11.90 -17.24
N GLU A 143 -15.18 12.78 -16.44
CA GLU A 143 -15.49 14.21 -16.48
C GLU A 143 -14.93 14.90 -17.72
N VAL A 144 -13.69 14.61 -18.11
CA VAL A 144 -13.07 15.21 -19.30
C VAL A 144 -13.75 14.76 -20.60
N VAL A 145 -14.20 13.50 -20.68
CA VAL A 145 -14.95 12.97 -21.84
C VAL A 145 -16.44 13.42 -21.83
N SER A 146 -16.87 14.18 -20.81
CA SER A 146 -18.25 14.64 -20.63
C SER A 146 -19.31 13.53 -20.49
N ASP A 147 -18.89 12.30 -20.14
CA ASP A 147 -19.80 11.22 -19.74
C ASP A 147 -19.24 10.49 -18.52
N ARG A 148 -19.75 10.87 -17.33
CA ARG A 148 -19.34 10.28 -16.05
C ARG A 148 -19.61 8.78 -15.95
N ARG A 149 -20.51 8.24 -16.79
CA ARG A 149 -20.78 6.79 -16.83
C ARG A 149 -19.56 6.01 -17.32
N GLN A 150 -18.77 6.57 -18.22
CA GLN A 150 -17.55 5.91 -18.74
C GLN A 150 -16.50 5.74 -17.64
N GLY A 151 -16.21 6.81 -16.90
CA GLY A 151 -15.31 6.75 -15.75
C GLY A 151 -15.79 5.79 -14.66
N ARG A 152 -17.09 5.81 -14.36
CA ARG A 152 -17.71 4.87 -13.41
C ARG A 152 -17.65 3.42 -13.90
N ALA A 153 -17.85 3.17 -15.20
CA ALA A 153 -17.79 1.83 -15.78
C ALA A 153 -16.40 1.20 -15.62
N ILE A 154 -15.35 1.98 -15.91
CA ILE A 154 -13.95 1.54 -15.70
C ILE A 154 -13.71 1.23 -14.23
N LEU A 155 -14.11 2.13 -13.32
CA LEU A 155 -13.92 1.95 -11.89
C LEU A 155 -14.66 0.69 -11.39
N TRP A 156 -15.92 0.49 -11.80
CA TRP A 156 -16.69 -0.70 -11.44
C TRP A 156 -16.02 -2.00 -11.90
N ALA A 157 -15.54 -2.05 -13.15
CA ALA A 157 -14.83 -3.22 -13.65
C ALA A 157 -13.58 -3.53 -12.81
N MET A 158 -12.76 -2.52 -12.52
CA MET A 158 -11.55 -2.68 -11.69
C MET A 158 -11.89 -3.12 -10.26
N THR A 159 -12.91 -2.51 -9.65
CA THR A 159 -13.32 -2.83 -8.27
C THR A 159 -13.90 -4.24 -8.16
N LEU A 160 -14.70 -4.70 -9.12
CA LEU A 160 -15.27 -6.05 -9.10
C LEU A 160 -14.17 -7.12 -9.19
N ILE A 161 -13.21 -6.93 -10.11
CA ILE A 161 -12.05 -7.83 -10.23
C ILE A 161 -11.23 -7.80 -8.94
N PHE A 162 -10.96 -6.61 -8.39
CA PHE A 162 -10.22 -6.47 -7.14
C PHE A 162 -10.89 -7.22 -5.97
N ILE A 163 -12.19 -7.05 -5.76
CA ILE A 163 -12.94 -7.72 -4.69
C ILE A 163 -12.89 -9.24 -4.88
N LEU A 164 -13.03 -9.73 -6.12
CA LEU A 164 -12.92 -11.16 -6.42
C LEU A 164 -11.53 -11.69 -6.06
N CYS A 165 -10.46 -10.99 -6.47
CA CYS A 165 -9.09 -11.38 -6.17
C CYS A 165 -8.79 -11.38 -4.66
N VAL A 166 -9.27 -10.38 -3.92
CA VAL A 166 -9.12 -10.32 -2.46
C VAL A 166 -9.87 -11.46 -1.79
N ALA A 167 -11.13 -11.71 -2.20
CA ALA A 167 -11.94 -12.78 -1.63
C ALA A 167 -11.32 -14.17 -1.87
N VAL A 168 -10.77 -14.43 -3.06
CA VAL A 168 -10.07 -15.68 -3.37
C VAL A 168 -8.76 -15.77 -2.58
N GLY A 169 -7.98 -14.68 -2.49
CA GLY A 169 -6.73 -14.65 -1.74
C GLY A 169 -6.91 -14.92 -0.24
N ASP A 170 -7.99 -14.40 0.35
CA ASP A 170 -8.34 -14.63 1.75
C ASP A 170 -8.83 -16.06 2.03
N VAL A 171 -9.44 -16.72 1.04
CA VAL A 171 -9.95 -18.09 1.17
C VAL A 171 -8.87 -19.13 0.88
N GLY A 172 -7.98 -18.87 -0.08
CA GLY A 172 -7.01 -19.82 -0.62
C GLY A 172 -5.62 -19.73 0.00
N GLY A 173 -5.51 -19.62 1.33
CA GLY A 173 -4.24 -19.45 2.06
C GLY A 173 -3.03 -20.17 1.42
N ASP A 174 -1.87 -19.50 1.42
CA ASP A 174 -0.65 -19.83 0.67
C ASP A 174 -0.47 -21.33 0.32
N PRO A 175 -0.67 -21.75 -0.95
CA PRO A 175 -0.55 -23.14 -1.37
C PRO A 175 0.86 -23.74 -1.16
N ARG A 176 1.87 -22.90 -0.91
CA ARG A 176 3.26 -23.32 -0.68
C ARG A 176 3.55 -23.74 0.76
N GLN A 177 2.55 -23.71 1.63
CA GLN A 177 2.71 -24.05 3.03
C GLN A 177 1.96 -25.38 3.29
N PRO A 178 2.65 -26.55 3.33
CA PRO A 178 2.04 -27.83 3.66
C PRO A 178 1.62 -27.88 5.13
N ALA A 179 0.31 -27.98 5.39
CA ALA A 179 -0.28 -28.11 6.71
C ALA A 179 0.55 -29.08 7.59
N SER A 180 1.19 -28.55 8.63
CA SER A 180 1.92 -29.37 9.60
C SER A 180 0.88 -30.09 10.46
N ALA A 181 0.44 -31.26 10.01
CA ALA A 181 -0.57 -32.08 10.69
C ALA A 181 -0.02 -32.84 11.91
N ASP A 182 1.28 -32.74 12.22
CA ASP A 182 1.96 -33.64 13.17
C ASP A 182 2.47 -33.00 14.47
N ALA A 183 2.01 -31.82 14.86
CA ALA A 183 2.36 -31.27 16.17
C ALA A 183 1.22 -31.46 17.18
N GLY A 184 1.32 -32.56 17.94
CA GLY A 184 0.41 -32.90 19.02
C GLY A 184 0.12 -31.75 19.97
N CYS A 185 -1.17 -31.59 20.28
CA CYS A 185 -1.74 -31.01 21.50
C CYS A 185 -0.89 -29.98 22.28
N ARG A 186 -0.44 -28.87 21.65
CA ARG A 186 -0.03 -27.62 22.37
C ARG A 186 0.25 -26.38 21.52
N GLN A 187 0.24 -26.45 20.19
CA GLN A 187 0.47 -25.26 19.36
C GLN A 187 -0.84 -24.61 18.93
N GLN A 188 -1.03 -23.34 19.33
CA GLN A 188 -1.91 -22.41 18.60
C GLN A 188 -1.51 -22.44 17.11
N PRO A 189 -2.46 -22.28 16.17
CA PRO A 189 -2.16 -22.41 14.75
C PRO A 189 -1.25 -21.26 14.33
N GLU A 190 0.05 -21.54 14.31
CA GLU A 190 1.13 -20.60 13.98
C GLU A 190 1.35 -20.50 12.47
N TYR A 191 0.53 -21.23 11.71
CA TYR A 191 0.77 -21.58 10.32
C TYR A 191 0.71 -20.37 9.36
N GLY A 192 -0.32 -19.51 9.49
CA GLY A 192 -0.43 -18.27 8.70
C GLY A 192 0.44 -17.11 9.22
N ARG A 193 1.05 -17.24 10.40
CA ARG A 193 1.79 -16.15 11.06
C ARG A 193 3.24 -16.00 10.58
N LYS A 194 3.79 -17.01 9.88
CA LYS A 194 5.23 -17.05 9.51
C LYS A 194 5.71 -15.87 8.65
N ARG A 195 4.81 -15.16 7.95
CA ARG A 195 5.14 -14.01 7.09
C ARG A 195 4.31 -12.77 7.37
N GLU A 196 3.34 -12.85 8.27
CA GLU A 196 2.43 -11.75 8.58
C GLU A 196 2.87 -10.98 9.82
N SER A 197 2.84 -9.65 9.75
CA SER A 197 3.06 -8.82 10.92
C SER A 197 1.87 -8.91 11.87
N LEU A 198 2.16 -9.16 13.16
CA LEU A 198 1.15 -9.20 14.24
C LEU A 198 0.29 -7.94 14.33
N ARG A 199 0.78 -6.81 13.82
CA ARG A 199 0.02 -5.54 13.75
C ARG A 199 -1.21 -5.63 12.83
N TYR A 200 -1.23 -6.56 11.88
CA TYR A 200 -2.25 -6.65 10.83
C TYR A 200 -3.09 -7.94 10.87
N SER A 201 -2.64 -8.99 11.56
CA SER A 201 -3.26 -10.34 11.54
C SER A 201 -4.65 -10.48 12.19
N ARG A 202 -5.31 -9.40 12.63
CA ARG A 202 -6.61 -9.50 13.34
C ARG A 202 -7.78 -9.97 12.46
N GLN A 203 -7.71 -9.87 11.13
CA GLN A 203 -8.80 -10.29 10.24
C GLN A 203 -8.96 -11.81 10.12
N GLN A 204 -7.89 -12.60 10.23
CA GLN A 204 -7.98 -14.07 10.16
C GLN A 204 -8.44 -14.72 11.48
N SER A 205 -8.17 -14.08 12.63
CA SER A 205 -8.49 -14.65 13.95
C SER A 205 -9.99 -14.78 14.22
N VAL A 206 -10.84 -13.94 13.62
CA VAL A 206 -12.30 -13.95 13.84
C VAL A 206 -12.99 -15.11 13.10
N ARG A 207 -12.50 -15.47 11.91
CA ARG A 207 -13.03 -16.61 11.13
C ARG A 207 -12.62 -17.96 11.71
N GLY A 208 -11.41 -18.07 12.27
CA GLY A 208 -10.95 -19.29 12.94
C GLY A 208 -11.81 -19.66 14.16
N ASP A 209 -12.37 -18.66 14.84
CA ASP A 209 -13.16 -18.88 16.06
C ASP A 209 -14.59 -19.39 15.76
N HIS A 210 -15.18 -19.00 14.63
CA HIS A 210 -16.47 -19.53 14.17
C HIS A 210 -16.37 -20.98 13.69
N HIS A 211 -15.31 -21.34 12.95
CA HIS A 211 -15.08 -22.73 12.52
C HIS A 211 -14.78 -23.66 13.71
N ARG A 212 -14.09 -23.17 14.74
CA ARG A 212 -13.80 -23.92 15.97
C ARG A 212 -15.04 -24.21 16.82
N ARG A 213 -16.03 -23.31 16.85
CA ARG A 213 -17.29 -23.53 17.58
C ARG A 213 -18.14 -24.64 16.96
N LEU A 214 -18.08 -24.82 15.63
CA LEU A 214 -18.79 -25.90 14.94
C LEU A 214 -18.11 -27.26 15.16
N LEU A 215 -16.77 -27.31 15.14
CA LEU A 215 -16.02 -28.54 15.37
C LEU A 215 -16.07 -29.02 16.84
N ARG A 216 -16.07 -28.10 17.82
CA ARG A 216 -16.24 -28.45 19.24
C ARG A 216 -17.61 -29.03 19.58
N ARG A 217 -18.66 -28.70 18.82
CA ARG A 217 -20.01 -29.28 19.04
C ARG A 217 -20.14 -30.72 18.52
N GLY A 218 -19.24 -31.16 17.63
CA GLY A 218 -19.23 -32.54 17.10
C GLY A 218 -18.37 -33.54 17.88
N GLN A 219 -17.57 -33.08 18.86
CA GLN A 219 -16.56 -33.92 19.54
C GLN A 219 -16.85 -34.18 21.04
N CYS A 220 -17.98 -33.71 21.58
CA CYS A 220 -18.35 -33.94 22.99
C CYS A 220 -19.45 -35.01 23.18
N HIS A 221 -19.78 -35.80 22.16
CA HIS A 221 -20.79 -36.86 22.22
C HIS A 221 -20.32 -38.23 21.71
N ALA A 222 -19.02 -38.52 21.78
CA ALA A 222 -18.48 -39.86 21.56
C ALA A 222 -17.58 -40.26 22.73
#